data_AF-A0ABC8SMT2-F1
#
_entry.id   AF-A0ABC8SMT2-F1
#
_cell.length_a   1.000
_cell.length_b   1.000
_cell.length_c   1.000
_cell.angle_alpha   90.00
_cell.angle_beta   90.00
_cell.angle_gamma   90.00
#
_symmetry.space_group_name_H-M   'P 1'
#
loop_
_entity.id
_entity.type
_entity.pdbx_description
1 polymer ?
#
loop_
_entity_poly.entity_id
_entity_poly.type
_entity_poly.pdbx_seq_one_letter_code
_entity_poly.pdbx_strand_id
1 'polypeptide(L)'
;MIMMFLMWCRCVIRGCVPKKILVYGASFGPELEDARNYGWEVNEKIDFNWKKLLQKKTEEIVRLNGIYKRLLSNAGVKLFEGEGKVVGPNDVEVTQLDGTKLCYSAKHILIATGSRAQRPPIPGQELAITSDEALSLDELPKHVVILGGGYIAVEFASIWRGMGATVDLCFRKELPLRL
;
A
#
# COMPACT_ATOMS: atom_id res chain seq x y z
N MET A 1 -11.01 -19.24 -23.23
CA MET A 1 -11.02 -18.72 -21.85
C MET A 1 -9.72 -17.97 -21.62
N ILE A 2 -9.78 -16.68 -21.26
CA ILE A 2 -8.61 -15.91 -20.81
C ILE A 2 -8.51 -16.16 -19.33
N MET A 3 -7.37 -16.67 -18.86
CA MET A 3 -7.14 -16.88 -17.45
C MET A 3 -6.24 -15.76 -16.94
N MET A 4 -6.83 -14.84 -16.20
CA MET A 4 -6.14 -13.67 -15.68
C MET A 4 -5.80 -13.91 -14.22
N PHE A 5 -4.51 -14.08 -13.94
CA PHE A 5 -4.00 -14.14 -12.58
C PHE A 5 -3.88 -12.72 -12.03
N LEU A 6 -4.99 -12.24 -11.45
CA LEU A 6 -4.99 -11.00 -10.69
C LEU A 6 -4.46 -11.28 -9.29
N MET A 7 -3.15 -11.07 -9.11
CA MET A 7 -2.70 -10.66 -7.78
C MET A 7 -3.30 -9.28 -7.54
N TRP A 8 -4.29 -9.23 -6.64
CA TRP A 8 -5.04 -8.06 -6.25
C TRP A 8 -4.28 -6.74 -6.44
N CYS A 9 -4.89 -5.81 -7.19
CA CYS A 9 -4.28 -4.54 -7.59
C CYS A 9 -3.59 -3.88 -6.39
N ARG A 10 -2.24 -3.87 -6.39
CA ARG A 10 -1.45 -3.38 -5.26
C ARG A 10 -1.81 -1.94 -4.89
N CYS A 11 -2.20 -1.14 -5.88
CA CYS A 11 -2.65 0.23 -5.68
C CYS A 11 -3.86 0.34 -4.72
N VAL A 12 -4.78 -0.62 -4.77
CA VAL A 12 -5.98 -0.63 -3.91
C VAL A 12 -5.66 -1.13 -2.51
N ILE A 13 -4.85 -2.19 -2.37
CA ILE A 13 -4.64 -2.83 -1.06
C ILE A 13 -3.42 -2.28 -0.31
N ARG A 14 -2.31 -2.05 -1.01
CA ARG A 14 -1.00 -1.72 -0.43
C ARG A 14 -0.26 -0.62 -1.20
N GLY A 15 -1.00 0.37 -1.69
CA GLY A 15 -0.44 1.37 -2.59
C GLY A 15 -1.24 2.67 -2.56
N CYS A 16 -1.59 3.17 -3.73
CA CYS A 16 -2.13 4.51 -3.92
C CYS A 16 -3.31 4.85 -3.00
N VAL A 17 -4.29 3.96 -2.86
CA VAL A 17 -5.51 4.22 -2.08
C VAL A 17 -5.20 4.37 -0.58
N PRO A 18 -4.66 3.35 0.12
CA PRO A 18 -4.38 3.48 1.55
C PRO A 18 -3.34 4.58 1.82
N LYS A 19 -2.32 4.72 0.96
CA LYS A 19 -1.34 5.80 1.07
C LYS A 19 -1.99 7.17 0.96
N LYS A 20 -2.91 7.39 0.01
CA LYS A 20 -3.56 8.70 -0.16
C LYS A 20 -4.46 9.05 1.02
N ILE A 21 -5.13 8.07 1.62
CA ILE A 21 -5.87 8.27 2.89
C ILE A 21 -4.93 8.74 4.00
N LEU A 22 -3.73 8.15 4.12
CA LEU A 22 -2.72 8.60 5.09
C LEU A 22 -2.20 10.00 4.78
N VAL A 23 -1.96 10.33 3.51
CA VAL A 23 -1.55 11.68 3.08
C VAL A 23 -2.59 12.72 3.50
N TYR A 24 -3.88 12.48 3.27
CA TYR A 24 -4.93 13.38 3.76
C TYR A 24 -4.95 13.47 5.28
N GLY A 25 -4.82 12.33 5.98
CA GLY A 25 -4.73 12.32 7.45
C GLY A 25 -3.58 13.20 7.98
N ALA A 26 -2.45 13.24 7.28
CA ALA A 26 -1.30 14.06 7.63
C ALA A 26 -1.45 15.55 7.25
N SER A 27 -2.24 15.88 6.21
CA SER A 27 -2.36 17.27 5.73
C SER A 27 -3.28 18.12 6.61
N PHE A 28 -4.25 17.51 7.28
CA PHE A 28 -5.21 18.25 8.12
C PHE A 28 -4.57 18.98 9.29
N GLY A 29 -3.46 18.50 9.87
CA GLY A 29 -2.79 19.16 11.00
C GLY A 29 -2.35 20.59 10.63
N PRO A 30 -1.43 20.76 9.68
CA PRO A 30 -1.02 22.07 9.19
C PRO A 30 -2.18 22.92 8.63
N GLU A 31 -3.13 22.29 7.91
CA GLU A 31 -4.30 23.01 7.37
C GLU A 31 -5.17 23.63 8.48
N LEU A 32 -5.35 22.95 9.61
CA LEU A 32 -6.09 23.48 10.77
C LEU A 32 -5.34 24.63 11.46
N GLU A 33 -4.01 24.59 11.46
CA GLU A 33 -3.18 25.71 11.95
C GLU A 33 -3.32 26.91 11.03
N ASP A 34 -3.19 26.70 9.71
CA ASP A 34 -3.29 27.75 8.70
C ASP A 34 -4.68 28.37 8.63
N ALA A 35 -5.75 27.58 8.83
CA ALA A 35 -7.14 28.05 8.76
C ALA A 35 -7.42 29.26 9.65
N ARG A 36 -6.72 29.37 10.79
CA ARG A 36 -6.82 30.53 11.71
C ARG A 36 -6.44 31.84 11.02
N ASN A 37 -5.47 31.81 10.10
CA ASN A 37 -5.04 32.97 9.32
C ASN A 37 -6.05 33.35 8.22
N TYR A 38 -7.00 32.47 7.92
CA TYR A 38 -8.08 32.70 6.94
C TYR A 38 -9.43 33.00 7.61
N GLY A 39 -9.43 33.39 8.89
CA GLY A 39 -10.63 33.82 9.63
C GLY A 39 -11.46 32.70 10.23
N TRP A 40 -10.93 31.46 10.28
CA TRP A 40 -11.59 30.36 10.98
C TRP A 40 -11.20 30.33 12.45
N GLU A 41 -12.19 30.38 13.34
CA GLU A 41 -11.96 30.19 14.78
C GLU A 41 -12.02 28.70 15.13
N VAL A 42 -10.85 28.13 15.50
CA VAL A 42 -10.73 26.75 16.00
C VAL A 42 -10.54 26.80 17.51
N ASN A 43 -11.65 26.69 18.24
CA ASN A 43 -11.70 26.95 19.68
C ASN A 43 -11.39 25.72 20.56
N GLU A 44 -11.32 24.53 19.96
CA GLU A 44 -11.00 23.28 20.67
C GLU A 44 -9.59 22.79 20.33
N LYS A 45 -8.97 22.07 21.27
CA LYS A 45 -7.75 21.32 21.00
C LYS A 45 -8.10 20.10 20.14
N ILE A 46 -7.54 20.04 18.93
CA ILE A 46 -7.76 18.92 18.00
C ILE A 46 -6.56 17.98 18.09
N ASP A 47 -6.77 16.82 18.72
CA ASP A 47 -5.74 15.77 18.82
C ASP A 47 -5.87 14.74 17.69
N PHE A 48 -4.72 14.35 17.12
CA PHE A 48 -4.66 13.30 16.08
C PHE A 48 -4.76 11.90 16.70
N ASN A 49 -5.62 11.04 16.14
CA ASN A 49 -5.76 9.64 16.55
C ASN A 49 -5.36 8.68 15.42
N TRP A 50 -4.14 8.18 15.51
CA TRP A 50 -3.56 7.22 14.55
C TRP A 50 -4.40 5.95 14.37
N LYS A 51 -4.85 5.35 15.48
CA LYS A 51 -5.65 4.10 15.45
C LYS A 51 -6.98 4.29 14.73
N LYS A 52 -7.64 5.43 14.95
CA LYS A 52 -8.88 5.79 14.25
C LYS A 52 -8.65 5.93 12.74
N LEU A 53 -7.56 6.58 12.33
CA LEU A 53 -7.21 6.71 10.91
C LEU A 53 -6.95 5.34 10.29
N LEU A 54 -6.16 4.49 10.94
CA LEU A 54 -5.87 3.13 10.46
C LEU A 54 -7.12 2.27 10.34
N GLN A 55 -8.00 2.33 11.33
CA GLN A 55 -9.28 1.63 11.28
C GLN A 55 -10.09 2.07 10.05
N LYS A 56 -10.27 3.39 9.87
CA LYS A 56 -11.04 3.94 8.74
C LYS A 56 -10.43 3.61 7.39
N LYS A 57 -9.11 3.66 7.28
CA LYS A 57 -8.38 3.20 6.09
C LYS A 57 -8.68 1.72 5.81
N THR A 58 -8.58 0.86 6.82
CA THR A 58 -8.81 -0.59 6.67
C THR A 58 -10.26 -0.90 6.26
N GLU A 59 -11.25 -0.26 6.89
CA GLU A 59 -12.67 -0.35 6.51
C GLU A 59 -12.88 -0.01 5.02
N GLU A 60 -12.23 1.08 4.55
CA GLU A 60 -12.33 1.50 3.15
C GLU A 60 -11.67 0.50 2.18
N ILE A 61 -10.51 -0.06 2.54
CA ILE A 61 -9.85 -1.09 1.73
C ILE A 61 -10.73 -2.33 1.62
N VAL A 62 -11.35 -2.76 2.72
CA VAL A 62 -12.28 -3.92 2.73
C VAL A 62 -13.50 -3.63 1.85
N ARG A 63 -14.08 -2.44 1.95
CA ARG A 63 -15.22 -2.02 1.11
C ARG A 63 -14.86 -2.07 -0.38
N LEU A 64 -13.74 -1.47 -0.78
CA LEU A 64 -13.28 -1.44 -2.17
C LEU A 64 -12.96 -2.84 -2.69
N ASN A 65 -12.30 -3.67 -1.88
CA ASN A 65 -12.03 -5.07 -2.23
C ASN A 65 -13.34 -5.81 -2.57
N GLY A 66 -14.36 -5.68 -1.73
CA GLY A 66 -15.69 -6.25 -1.98
C GLY A 66 -16.35 -5.73 -3.28
N ILE A 67 -16.18 -4.44 -3.60
CA ILE A 67 -16.67 -3.87 -4.87
C ILE A 67 -15.99 -4.53 -6.06
N TYR A 68 -14.66 -4.66 -6.04
CA TYR A 68 -13.92 -5.30 -7.13
C TYR A 68 -14.29 -6.78 -7.31
N LYS A 69 -14.46 -7.55 -6.22
CA LYS A 69 -14.95 -8.94 -6.31
C LYS A 69 -16.30 -9.02 -7.03
N ARG A 70 -17.23 -8.13 -6.69
CA ARG A 70 -18.55 -8.08 -7.35
C ARG A 70 -18.48 -7.68 -8.82
N LEU A 71 -17.65 -6.68 -9.17
CA LEU A 71 -17.47 -6.26 -10.56
C LEU A 71 -16.94 -7.39 -11.44
N LEU A 72 -15.94 -8.14 -10.96
CA LEU A 72 -15.39 -9.29 -11.66
C LEU A 72 -16.44 -10.40 -11.82
N SER A 73 -17.15 -10.73 -10.74
CA SER A 73 -18.23 -11.72 -10.77
C SER A 73 -19.32 -11.35 -11.78
N ASN A 74 -19.78 -10.10 -11.78
CA ASN A 74 -20.82 -9.61 -12.70
C ASN A 74 -20.37 -9.62 -14.16
N ALA A 75 -19.06 -9.51 -14.40
CA ALA A 75 -18.47 -9.62 -15.73
C ALA A 75 -18.23 -11.08 -16.18
N GLY A 76 -18.67 -12.08 -15.40
CA GLY A 76 -18.47 -13.50 -15.70
C GLY A 76 -17.03 -13.99 -15.50
N VAL A 77 -16.20 -13.24 -14.77
CA VAL A 77 -14.82 -13.65 -14.46
C VAL A 77 -14.83 -14.67 -13.34
N LYS A 78 -14.25 -15.84 -13.60
CA LYS A 78 -13.99 -16.85 -12.57
C LYS A 78 -12.70 -16.49 -11.82
N LEU A 79 -12.81 -16.27 -10.52
CA LEU A 79 -11.67 -16.02 -9.65
C LEU A 79 -11.11 -17.34 -9.11
N PHE A 80 -9.79 -17.51 -9.21
CA PHE A 80 -9.05 -18.58 -8.56
C PHE A 80 -8.16 -17.95 -7.49
N GLU A 81 -8.39 -18.27 -6.22
CA GLU A 81 -7.56 -17.78 -5.11
C GLU A 81 -6.39 -18.75 -4.88
N GLY A 82 -5.17 -18.27 -5.09
CA GLY A 82 -3.94 -19.07 -4.97
C GLY A 82 -2.75 -18.43 -5.70
N GLU A 83 -1.61 -19.11 -5.64
CA GLU A 83 -0.40 -18.76 -6.39
C GLU A 83 -0.42 -19.40 -7.78
N GLY A 84 -0.39 -18.58 -8.82
CA GLY A 84 -0.36 -19.03 -10.21
C GLY A 84 1.06 -19.19 -10.74
N LYS A 85 1.36 -20.34 -11.34
CA LYS A 85 2.65 -20.65 -11.99
C LYS A 85 2.41 -21.14 -13.41
N VAL A 86 2.98 -20.46 -14.40
CA VAL A 86 2.96 -20.93 -15.80
C VAL A 86 3.86 -22.15 -15.90
N VAL A 87 3.28 -23.30 -16.24
CA VAL A 87 3.96 -24.61 -16.30
C VAL A 87 4.09 -25.14 -17.73
N GLY A 88 3.43 -24.51 -18.69
CA GLY A 88 3.54 -24.82 -20.11
C GLY A 88 3.06 -23.64 -20.98
N PRO A 89 3.11 -23.75 -22.32
CA PRO A 89 2.70 -22.68 -23.23
C PRO A 89 1.26 -22.21 -23.03
N ASN A 90 0.38 -23.12 -22.57
CA ASN A 90 -1.03 -22.87 -22.39
C ASN A 90 -1.55 -23.34 -21.02
N ASP A 91 -0.67 -23.73 -20.11
CA ASP A 91 -1.03 -24.36 -18.84
C ASP A 91 -0.52 -23.55 -17.65
N VAL A 92 -1.41 -23.35 -16.69
CA VAL A 92 -1.09 -22.69 -15.42
C VAL A 92 -1.54 -23.56 -14.25
N GLU A 93 -0.62 -23.82 -13.34
CA GLU A 93 -0.87 -24.45 -12.05
C GLU A 93 -1.26 -23.37 -11.05
N VAL A 94 -2.31 -23.61 -10.27
CA VAL A 94 -2.73 -22.78 -9.14
C VAL A 94 -2.56 -23.59 -7.87
N THR A 95 -1.65 -23.13 -7.01
CA THR A 95 -1.53 -23.65 -5.65
C THR A 95 -2.51 -22.88 -4.76
N GLN A 96 -3.57 -23.53 -4.29
CA GLN A 96 -4.57 -22.97 -3.40
C GLN A 96 -4.00 -22.78 -1.98
N LEU A 97 -4.73 -22.06 -1.13
CA LEU A 97 -4.30 -21.72 0.23
C LEU A 97 -4.11 -22.94 1.15
N ASP A 98 -4.79 -24.05 0.86
CA ASP A 98 -4.68 -25.33 1.55
C ASP A 98 -3.53 -26.21 1.00
N GLY A 99 -2.79 -25.72 0.00
CA GLY A 99 -1.73 -26.44 -0.70
C GLY A 99 -2.21 -27.29 -1.88
N THR A 100 -3.51 -27.37 -2.16
CA THR A 100 -4.05 -28.11 -3.29
C THR A 100 -3.58 -27.49 -4.61
N LYS A 101 -3.12 -28.31 -5.55
CA LYS A 101 -2.63 -27.87 -6.86
C LYS A 101 -3.63 -28.21 -7.95
N LEU A 102 -4.08 -27.20 -8.69
CA LEU A 102 -5.03 -27.35 -9.79
C LEU A 102 -4.42 -26.82 -11.08
N CYS A 103 -4.43 -27.63 -12.14
CA CYS A 103 -3.96 -27.21 -13.45
C CYS A 103 -5.13 -26.76 -14.32
N TYR A 104 -4.92 -25.68 -15.05
CA TYR A 104 -5.91 -25.12 -15.96
C TYR A 104 -5.24 -24.76 -17.29
N SER A 105 -5.95 -25.04 -18.38
CA SER A 105 -5.53 -24.65 -19.72
C SER A 105 -6.19 -23.35 -20.17
N ALA A 106 -5.44 -22.51 -20.88
CA ALA A 106 -5.90 -21.23 -21.40
C ALA A 106 -5.32 -20.96 -22.80
N LYS A 107 -6.13 -20.39 -23.69
CA LYS A 107 -5.68 -20.00 -25.03
C LYS A 107 -4.68 -18.84 -24.98
N HIS A 108 -4.88 -17.93 -24.02
CA HIS A 108 -4.03 -16.77 -23.79
C HIS A 108 -3.78 -16.61 -22.30
N ILE A 109 -2.53 -16.31 -21.95
CA ILE A 109 -2.07 -16.08 -20.58
C ILE A 109 -1.54 -14.64 -20.50
N LEU A 110 -2.08 -13.85 -19.56
CA LEU A 110 -1.59 -12.52 -19.24
C LEU A 110 -0.89 -12.54 -17.88
N ILE A 111 0.37 -12.13 -17.86
CA ILE A 111 1.15 -12.00 -16.62
C ILE A 111 1.07 -10.56 -16.12
N ALA A 112 0.34 -10.36 -15.02
CA ALA A 112 0.10 -9.05 -14.42
C ALA A 112 0.38 -9.05 -12.91
N THR A 113 1.51 -9.64 -12.49
CA THR A 113 1.86 -9.89 -11.08
C THR A 113 2.38 -8.66 -10.32
N GLY A 114 2.71 -7.58 -11.02
CA GLY A 114 3.32 -6.37 -10.42
C GLY A 114 4.77 -6.57 -9.97
N SER A 115 5.30 -5.62 -9.18
CA SER A 115 6.67 -5.67 -8.62
C SER A 115 6.68 -6.16 -7.15
N ARG A 116 7.76 -6.01 -6.37
CA ARG A 116 7.77 -6.04 -4.89
C ARG A 116 8.83 -5.07 -4.40
N ALA A 117 8.75 -4.63 -3.13
CA ALA A 117 9.78 -3.78 -2.55
C ALA A 117 11.13 -4.51 -2.54
N GLN A 118 12.19 -3.80 -2.93
CA GLN A 118 13.56 -4.32 -2.89
C GLN A 118 14.16 -4.03 -1.51
N ARG A 119 14.73 -5.06 -0.88
CA ARG A 119 15.52 -4.89 0.33
C ARG A 119 17.02 -4.84 -0.05
N PRO A 120 17.77 -3.84 0.43
CA PRO A 120 19.20 -3.77 0.15
C PRO A 120 19.93 -4.89 0.92
N PRO A 121 20.96 -5.54 0.32
CA PRO A 121 21.68 -6.63 0.94
C PRO A 121 22.69 -6.12 1.99
N ILE A 122 22.18 -5.56 3.09
CA ILE A 122 22.95 -5.03 4.21
C ILE A 122 22.64 -5.84 5.48
N PRO A 123 23.60 -5.97 6.41
CA PRO A 123 23.32 -6.56 7.72
C PRO A 123 22.16 -5.84 8.43
N GLY A 124 21.21 -6.60 8.99
CA GLY A 124 20.05 -6.06 9.69
C GLY A 124 18.86 -5.69 8.79
N GLN A 125 18.90 -5.98 7.48
CA GLN A 125 17.78 -5.70 6.56
C GLN A 125 16.45 -6.35 6.96
N GLU A 126 16.50 -7.44 7.74
CA GLU A 126 15.36 -8.17 8.29
C GLU A 126 14.64 -7.41 9.42
N LEU A 127 15.33 -6.48 10.08
CA LEU A 127 14.77 -5.61 11.12
C LEU A 127 13.99 -4.44 10.52
N ALA A 128 14.22 -4.13 9.23
CA ALA A 128 13.55 -3.06 8.52
C ALA A 128 12.17 -3.51 8.01
N ILE A 129 11.29 -2.53 7.82
CA ILE A 129 10.00 -2.70 7.15
C ILE A 129 10.04 -2.13 5.74
N THR A 130 9.07 -2.49 4.92
CA THR A 130 8.85 -1.90 3.60
C THR A 130 7.57 -1.07 3.60
N SER A 131 7.21 -0.50 2.44
CA SER A 131 5.94 0.20 2.26
C SER A 131 4.72 -0.69 2.56
N ASP A 132 4.84 -2.01 2.40
CA ASP A 132 3.74 -2.94 2.67
C ASP A 132 3.35 -2.92 4.16
N GLU A 133 4.34 -3.04 5.05
CA GLU A 133 4.10 -3.02 6.50
C GLU A 133 3.87 -1.59 7.03
N ALA A 134 4.51 -0.58 6.42
CA ALA A 134 4.36 0.83 6.81
C ALA A 134 2.90 1.34 6.73
N LEU A 135 2.05 0.71 5.91
CA LEU A 135 0.63 1.04 5.78
C LEU A 135 -0.25 0.50 6.92
N SER A 136 0.31 -0.26 7.86
CA SER A 136 -0.43 -0.96 8.91
C SER A 136 0.34 -1.04 10.23
N LEU A 137 1.20 -0.07 10.54
CA LEU A 137 1.88 -0.01 11.84
C LEU A 137 0.88 0.25 12.95
N ASP A 138 0.77 -0.63 13.95
CA ASP A 138 -0.25 -0.50 15.01
C ASP A 138 -0.14 0.79 15.82
N GLU A 139 1.08 1.31 15.97
CA GLU A 139 1.38 2.55 16.67
C GLU A 139 2.13 3.52 15.75
N LEU A 140 1.89 4.82 15.93
CA LEU A 140 2.64 5.85 15.23
C LEU A 140 4.06 5.90 15.79
N PRO A 141 5.10 5.72 14.96
CA PRO A 141 6.47 5.77 15.43
C PRO A 141 6.85 7.19 15.87
N LYS A 142 7.56 7.30 16.99
CA LYS A 142 8.10 8.59 17.48
C LYS A 142 9.25 9.09 16.60
N HIS A 143 10.10 8.16 16.15
CA HIS A 143 11.26 8.40 15.30
C HIS A 143 11.29 7.38 14.17
N VAL A 144 11.57 7.82 12.95
CA VAL A 144 11.66 6.95 11.78
C VAL A 144 12.85 7.35 10.92
N VAL A 145 13.62 6.35 10.49
CA VAL A 145 14.62 6.51 9.42
C VAL A 145 14.06 5.86 8.16
N ILE A 146 14.00 6.63 7.08
CA ILE A 146 13.56 6.17 5.76
C ILE A 146 14.77 6.08 4.84
N LEU A 147 15.05 4.87 4.34
CA LEU A 147 16.11 4.63 3.38
C LEU A 147 15.55 4.64 1.95
N GLY A 148 15.89 5.67 1.19
CA GLY A 148 15.52 5.83 -0.22
C GLY A 148 15.13 7.27 -0.56
N GLY A 149 15.38 7.67 -1.80
CA GLY A 149 15.01 9.00 -2.31
C GLY A 149 13.87 8.97 -3.32
N GLY A 150 13.22 7.83 -3.53
CA GLY A 150 12.11 7.70 -4.47
C GLY A 150 10.81 8.32 -3.94
N TYR A 151 9.80 8.43 -4.80
CA TYR A 151 8.53 9.06 -4.43
C TYR A 151 7.86 8.40 -3.22
N ILE A 152 7.90 7.06 -3.11
CA ILE A 152 7.34 6.34 -1.96
C ILE A 152 8.01 6.77 -0.65
N ALA A 153 9.34 6.90 -0.65
CA ALA A 153 10.09 7.31 0.52
C ALA A 153 9.71 8.74 0.96
N VAL A 154 9.62 9.66 0.00
CA VAL A 154 9.22 11.06 0.25
C VAL A 154 7.77 11.14 0.73
N GLU A 155 6.86 10.35 0.16
CA GLU A 155 5.46 10.32 0.61
C GLU A 155 5.33 9.86 2.06
N PHE A 156 6.00 8.76 2.45
CA PHE A 156 6.01 8.30 3.84
C PHE A 156 6.70 9.28 4.78
N ALA A 157 7.77 9.94 4.32
CA ALA A 157 8.43 10.98 5.09
C ALA A 157 7.45 12.11 5.45
N SER A 158 6.71 12.60 4.46
CA SER A 158 5.70 13.65 4.65
C SER A 158 4.54 13.17 5.52
N ILE A 159 4.05 11.94 5.32
CA ILE A 159 2.96 11.36 6.13
C ILE A 159 3.34 11.34 7.61
N TRP A 160 4.46 10.70 7.97
CA TRP A 160 4.82 10.55 9.37
C TRP A 160 5.25 11.87 10.00
N ARG A 161 5.92 12.75 9.23
CA ARG A 161 6.26 14.08 9.73
C ARG A 161 5.02 14.92 10.02
N GLY A 162 4.03 14.92 9.11
CA GLY A 162 2.76 15.63 9.28
C GLY A 162 1.91 15.08 10.44
N MET A 163 2.15 13.85 10.86
CA MET A 163 1.51 13.23 12.03
C MET A 163 2.31 13.41 13.33
N GLY A 164 3.43 14.14 13.31
CA GLY A 164 4.21 14.49 14.50
C GLY A 164 5.42 13.60 14.78
N ALA A 165 5.78 12.67 13.90
CA ALA A 165 7.02 11.89 14.04
C ALA A 165 8.26 12.74 13.71
N THR A 166 9.39 12.38 14.32
CA THR A 166 10.70 12.81 13.83
C THR A 166 11.10 11.88 12.70
N VAL A 167 11.48 12.44 11.55
CA VAL A 167 11.78 11.67 10.33
C VAL A 167 13.13 12.06 9.78
N ASP A 168 13.99 11.06 9.62
CA ASP A 168 15.27 11.16 8.93
C ASP A 168 15.16 10.48 7.56
N LEU A 169 15.36 11.24 6.48
CA LEU A 169 15.29 10.72 5.11
C LEU A 169 16.71 10.56 4.55
N CYS A 170 17.15 9.32 4.39
CA CYS A 170 18.50 8.97 3.95
C CYS A 170 18.48 8.48 2.50
N PHE A 171 19.27 9.10 1.63
CA PHE A 171 19.40 8.70 0.22
C PHE A 171 20.82 8.94 -0.30
N ARG A 172 21.22 8.15 -1.30
CA ARG A 172 22.60 8.12 -1.81
C ARG A 172 22.98 9.26 -2.78
N LYS A 173 21.98 9.90 -3.39
CA LYS A 173 22.17 10.94 -4.40
C LYS A 173 22.23 12.32 -3.72
N GLU A 174 22.67 13.34 -4.45
CA GLU A 174 22.70 14.73 -3.95
C GLU A 174 21.28 15.28 -3.68
N LEU A 175 20.29 14.87 -4.47
CA LEU A 175 18.89 15.32 -4.35
C LEU A 175 17.91 14.14 -4.38
N PRO A 176 16.77 14.22 -3.66
CA PRO A 176 15.71 13.22 -3.73
C PRO A 176 14.96 13.29 -5.07
N LEU A 177 14.06 12.33 -5.30
CA LEU A 177 13.20 12.19 -6.49
C LEU A 177 13.95 12.10 -7.83
N ARG A 178 15.20 11.60 -7.81
CA ARG A 178 15.96 11.29 -9.02
C ARG A 178 15.93 9.79 -9.31
N LEU A 179 15.33 9.42 -10.44
CA LEU A 179 15.45 8.09 -11.05
C LEU A 179 16.93 7.77 -11.33
#